data_AF-A0A956QXR6-F1
#
_entry.id   AF-A0A956QXR6-F1
#
_cell.length_a   1.000
_cell.length_b   1.000
_cell.length_c   1.000
_cell.angle_alpha   90.00
_cell.angle_beta   90.00
_cell.angle_gamma   90.00
#
_symmetry.space_group_name_H-M   'P 1'
#
loop_
_entity.id
_entity.type
_entity.pdbx_description
1 polymer ?
#
loop_
_entity_poly.entity_id
_entity_poly.type
_entity_poly.pdbx_seq_one_letter_code
_entity_poly.pdbx_strand_id
1 'polypeptide(L)'
;MRFYSGNSRKQRGSAITLTAVLAFALVILGLGYLAFLMYMGGQNETKNACDSGALNTGKRALDDVFVMTNPLGCFFDVTNDKDHTSNDGKVNLRRINRVWAEALLIALNAESMQSEGQGGSSNSSAQSANSEAKSLSDNLASKLSDPSNLYGFFSEIAEQNSVRMLGIGAGVKVKPGAGWETSFMERTKESNVTLPGGSAGISLPPGSSLAGNYVTPTTRTPAPSGSNGLTFLKGYTALQKQGQTFWQVPYLFDEKPHMVSRYKFIEDKSNPPWNTAVPNAFSCDSEGMQTGSVGQHAKGWVLTNPRETFRMCMPHTYMHIHIDTMKAKWIFYPTGVIPFPTQNAADQNYGFVPEFQTSSASPGGLNCSNVTGYATMGLEVVGRSLDAVMFQMPGGNDSQIVNDMTARINQMISKVGKKLSSSDLHAALSDPSTTLSLAAGVKDFYLVSPDGETVKVYPSAAVAAAAPWIATMINKDPDGTDKTFSAGPFPGNPLFFVNPTPIPFCEPVPFPVSHGWQLYYKDLKWRPGTGYSGNLGEVTVKRWTENHTYGICTPIL
;
A
#
# COMPACT_ATOMS: atom_id res chain seq x y z
N MET A 1 113.92 -4.76 -41.67
CA MET A 1 112.51 -4.53 -41.30
C MET A 1 112.07 -5.60 -40.30
N ARG A 2 111.92 -5.23 -39.02
CA ARG A 2 111.35 -6.10 -37.98
C ARG A 2 109.86 -5.80 -37.89
N PHE A 3 109.00 -6.78 -38.15
CA PHE A 3 107.56 -6.66 -37.95
C PHE A 3 107.24 -6.79 -36.45
N TYR A 4 106.59 -5.76 -35.90
CA TYR A 4 106.03 -5.76 -34.56
C TYR A 4 104.77 -6.64 -34.53
N SER A 5 104.87 -7.79 -33.88
CA SER A 5 103.73 -8.60 -33.46
C SER A 5 103.14 -8.00 -32.18
N GLY A 6 102.20 -7.07 -32.35
CA GLY A 6 101.50 -6.39 -31.25
C GLY A 6 100.16 -7.06 -30.90
N ASN A 7 100.15 -7.83 -29.81
CA ASN A 7 99.04 -7.98 -28.84
C ASN A 7 97.58 -8.02 -29.35
N SER A 8 97.21 -8.97 -30.23
CA SER A 8 95.79 -9.24 -30.54
C SER A 8 95.03 -10.01 -29.43
N ARG A 9 95.72 -10.53 -28.41
CA ARG A 9 95.11 -11.30 -27.29
C ARG A 9 94.41 -10.44 -26.24
N LYS A 10 94.84 -9.20 -26.00
CA LYS A 10 94.23 -8.32 -24.96
C LYS A 10 92.91 -7.68 -25.40
N GLN A 11 92.70 -7.43 -26.69
CA GLN A 11 91.45 -6.86 -27.21
C GLN A 11 90.29 -7.86 -27.26
N ARG A 12 90.56 -9.17 -27.41
CA ARG A 12 89.52 -10.22 -27.37
C ARG A 12 88.96 -10.48 -25.95
N GLY A 13 89.78 -10.35 -24.91
CA GLY A 13 89.32 -10.49 -23.52
C GLY A 13 88.43 -9.33 -23.03
N SER A 14 88.73 -8.11 -23.47
CA SER A 14 87.93 -6.91 -23.16
C SER A 14 86.51 -6.98 -23.76
N ALA A 15 86.40 -7.43 -25.02
CA ALA A 15 85.10 -7.59 -25.69
C ALA A 15 84.21 -8.64 -25.01
N ILE A 16 84.77 -9.79 -24.60
CA ILE A 16 84.02 -10.85 -23.92
C ILE A 16 83.47 -10.37 -22.56
N THR A 17 84.27 -9.59 -21.83
CA THR A 17 83.87 -9.06 -20.51
C THR A 17 82.75 -8.02 -20.66
N LEU A 18 82.85 -7.13 -21.66
CA LEU A 18 81.80 -6.16 -21.98
C LEU A 18 80.49 -6.85 -22.37
N THR A 19 80.54 -7.86 -23.25
CA THR A 19 79.35 -8.62 -23.68
C THR A 19 78.71 -9.36 -22.51
N ALA A 20 79.50 -9.95 -21.62
CA ALA A 20 78.99 -10.64 -20.43
C ALA A 20 78.30 -9.67 -19.47
N VAL A 21 78.87 -8.49 -19.21
CA VAL A 21 78.26 -7.46 -18.35
C VAL A 21 76.98 -6.90 -18.97
N LEU A 22 76.95 -6.68 -20.28
CA LEU A 22 75.74 -6.23 -21.00
C LEU A 22 74.64 -7.29 -20.99
N ALA A 23 74.99 -8.56 -21.19
CA ALA A 23 74.05 -9.67 -21.09
C ALA A 23 73.48 -9.79 -19.66
N PHE A 24 74.33 -9.63 -18.65
CA PHE A 24 73.91 -9.66 -17.25
C PHE A 24 72.99 -8.47 -16.90
N ALA A 25 73.33 -7.27 -17.39
CA ALA A 25 72.49 -6.07 -17.24
C ALA A 25 71.12 -6.25 -17.91
N LEU A 26 71.07 -6.85 -19.12
CA LEU A 26 69.81 -7.19 -19.80
C LEU A 26 68.97 -8.20 -19.02
N VAL A 27 69.59 -9.22 -18.41
CA VAL A 27 68.89 -10.19 -17.56
C VAL A 27 68.30 -9.50 -16.33
N ILE A 28 69.04 -8.61 -15.66
CA ILE A 28 68.54 -7.85 -14.51
C ILE A 28 67.37 -6.94 -14.92
N LEU A 29 67.50 -6.22 -16.04
CA LEU A 29 66.42 -5.37 -16.56
C LEU A 29 65.18 -6.20 -16.92
N GLY A 30 65.37 -7.38 -17.52
CA GLY A 30 64.28 -8.31 -17.84
C GLY A 30 63.57 -8.83 -16.59
N LEU A 31 64.32 -9.23 -15.55
CA LEU A 31 63.76 -9.65 -14.27
C LEU A 31 63.02 -8.51 -13.56
N GLY A 32 63.57 -7.29 -13.58
CA GLY A 32 62.94 -6.09 -13.03
C GLY A 32 61.63 -5.74 -13.75
N TYR A 33 61.61 -5.82 -15.08
CA TYR A 33 60.40 -5.60 -15.87
C TYR A 33 59.32 -6.66 -15.60
N LEU A 34 59.70 -7.93 -15.47
CA LEU A 34 58.77 -9.00 -15.13
C LEU A 34 58.18 -8.83 -13.73
N ALA A 35 59.00 -8.45 -12.74
CA ALA A 35 58.53 -8.14 -11.39
C ALA A 35 57.54 -6.96 -11.40
N PHE A 36 57.80 -5.94 -12.21
CA PHE A 36 56.90 -4.80 -12.39
C PHE A 36 55.55 -5.20 -13.02
N LEU A 37 55.58 -6.04 -14.06
CA LEU A 37 54.36 -6.59 -14.68
C LEU A 37 53.54 -7.43 -13.70
N MET A 38 54.21 -8.27 -12.88
CA MET A 38 53.52 -9.04 -11.83
C MET A 38 52.89 -8.14 -10.78
N TYR A 39 53.58 -7.09 -10.35
CA TYR A 39 53.07 -6.13 -9.38
C TYR A 39 51.83 -5.38 -9.91
N MET A 40 51.88 -4.83 -11.13
CA MET A 40 50.74 -4.15 -11.75
C MET A 40 49.59 -5.12 -12.09
N GLY A 41 49.91 -6.33 -12.54
CA GLY A 41 48.93 -7.39 -12.78
C GLY A 41 48.19 -7.77 -11.51
N GLY A 42 48.91 -7.94 -10.39
CA GLY A 42 48.34 -8.23 -9.08
C GLY A 42 47.40 -7.14 -8.58
N GLN A 43 47.73 -5.86 -8.84
CA GLN A 43 46.85 -4.73 -8.48
C GLN A 43 45.53 -4.76 -9.26
N ASN A 44 45.59 -5.04 -10.55
CA ASN A 44 44.39 -5.13 -11.39
C ASN A 44 43.53 -6.35 -11.01
N GLU A 45 44.15 -7.50 -10.75
CA GLU A 45 43.42 -8.70 -10.30
C GLU A 45 42.76 -8.48 -8.93
N THR A 46 43.48 -7.87 -7.98
CA THR A 46 42.94 -7.53 -6.65
C THR A 46 41.78 -6.54 -6.74
N LYS A 47 41.91 -5.52 -7.59
CA LYS A 47 40.84 -4.55 -7.82
C LYS A 47 39.60 -5.21 -8.43
N ASN A 48 39.77 -6.06 -9.45
CA ASN A 48 38.66 -6.76 -10.08
C ASN A 48 37.93 -7.70 -9.10
N ALA A 49 38.67 -8.39 -8.25
CA ALA A 49 38.11 -9.23 -7.19
C ALA A 49 37.35 -8.39 -6.16
N CYS A 50 37.91 -7.24 -5.74
CA CYS A 50 37.26 -6.30 -4.85
C CYS A 50 35.97 -5.73 -5.45
N ASP A 51 35.99 -5.29 -6.71
CA ASP A 51 34.82 -4.73 -7.39
C ASP A 51 33.72 -5.80 -7.53
N SER A 52 34.09 -7.05 -7.80
CA SER A 52 33.14 -8.17 -7.87
C SER A 52 32.52 -8.48 -6.51
N GLY A 53 33.33 -8.50 -5.43
CA GLY A 53 32.85 -8.67 -4.06
C GLY A 53 31.95 -7.52 -3.59
N ALA A 54 32.30 -6.28 -3.96
CA ALA A 54 31.48 -5.10 -3.68
C ALA A 54 30.13 -5.20 -4.39
N LEU A 55 30.12 -5.59 -5.67
CA LEU A 55 28.89 -5.79 -6.42
C LEU A 55 28.01 -6.90 -5.81
N ASN A 56 28.61 -7.99 -5.33
CA ASN A 56 27.87 -9.04 -4.63
C ASN A 56 27.26 -8.51 -3.32
N THR A 57 28.05 -7.78 -2.53
CA THR A 57 27.58 -7.13 -1.31
C THR A 57 26.37 -6.25 -1.58
N GLY A 58 26.43 -5.39 -2.61
CA GLY A 58 25.31 -4.54 -2.98
C GLY A 58 24.06 -5.31 -3.44
N LYS A 59 24.23 -6.47 -4.09
CA LYS A 59 23.10 -7.33 -4.47
C LYS A 59 22.48 -8.05 -3.28
N ARG A 60 23.31 -8.64 -2.40
CA ARG A 60 22.87 -9.41 -1.23
C ARG A 60 22.26 -8.50 -0.15
N ALA A 61 22.80 -7.30 0.02
CA ALA A 61 22.25 -6.28 0.93
C ALA A 61 20.80 -5.89 0.60
N LEU A 62 20.35 -6.06 -0.64
CA LEU A 62 18.96 -5.77 -1.03
C LEU A 62 17.94 -6.69 -0.36
N ASP A 63 18.30 -7.96 -0.19
CA ASP A 63 17.38 -9.04 0.16
C ASP A 63 17.71 -9.70 1.51
N ASP A 64 19.00 -9.94 1.79
CA ASP A 64 19.46 -10.76 2.92
C ASP A 64 19.65 -9.94 4.21
N VAL A 65 19.81 -8.62 4.12
CA VAL A 65 19.80 -7.73 5.30
C VAL A 65 18.39 -7.23 5.53
N PHE A 66 17.74 -7.76 6.57
CA PHE A 66 16.35 -7.44 6.88
C PHE A 66 16.12 -7.19 8.36
N VAL A 67 15.04 -6.48 8.66
CA VAL A 67 14.43 -6.38 9.99
C VAL A 67 13.07 -7.07 9.98
N MET A 68 12.70 -7.67 11.11
CA MET A 68 11.39 -8.31 11.25
C MET A 68 10.37 -7.26 11.69
N THR A 69 9.23 -7.22 11.00
CA THR A 69 8.06 -6.48 11.48
C THR A 69 7.21 -7.35 12.40
N ASN A 70 6.31 -6.73 13.16
CA ASN A 70 5.31 -7.43 13.95
C ASN A 70 4.28 -8.08 13.00
N PRO A 71 3.98 -9.39 13.11
CA PRO A 71 2.92 -10.03 12.32
C PRO A 71 1.53 -9.44 12.50
N LEU A 72 1.30 -8.73 13.60
CA LEU A 72 0.07 -7.99 13.89
C LEU A 72 0.20 -6.47 13.67
N GLY A 73 1.35 -6.01 13.19
CA GLY A 73 1.59 -4.60 12.87
C GLY A 73 0.98 -4.21 11.52
N CYS A 74 0.77 -2.91 11.31
CA CYS A 74 0.12 -2.41 10.10
C CYS A 74 0.91 -2.74 8.82
N PHE A 75 2.25 -2.75 8.88
CA PHE A 75 3.11 -2.97 7.71
C PHE A 75 3.40 -4.43 7.36
N PHE A 76 2.73 -5.40 7.98
CA PHE A 76 3.00 -6.82 7.70
C PHE A 76 2.65 -7.19 6.26
N ASP A 77 1.65 -6.52 5.67
CA ASP A 77 1.14 -6.73 4.32
C ASP A 77 2.04 -6.24 3.19
N VAL A 78 2.94 -5.30 3.48
CA VAL A 78 3.96 -4.83 2.54
C VAL A 78 5.29 -5.59 2.64
N THR A 79 5.34 -6.69 3.41
CA THR A 79 6.54 -7.54 3.54
C THR A 79 6.66 -8.63 2.48
N ASN A 80 5.93 -8.57 1.37
CA ASN A 80 6.03 -9.58 0.32
C ASN A 80 6.00 -8.96 -1.07
N ASP A 81 6.89 -9.43 -1.94
CA ASP A 81 7.02 -8.95 -3.32
C ASP A 81 5.86 -9.44 -4.21
N LYS A 82 5.21 -10.55 -3.82
CA LYS A 82 4.02 -11.07 -4.48
C LYS A 82 2.77 -10.73 -3.68
N ASP A 83 1.85 -10.08 -4.37
CA ASP A 83 0.56 -9.66 -3.85
C ASP A 83 -0.19 -10.82 -3.16
N HIS A 84 -0.68 -10.58 -1.94
CA HIS A 84 -1.59 -11.44 -1.17
C HIS A 84 -1.15 -12.90 -0.94
N THR A 85 0.15 -13.18 -0.95
CA THR A 85 0.72 -14.47 -0.52
C THR A 85 1.27 -14.40 0.90
N SER A 86 1.65 -15.53 1.50
CA SER A 86 2.14 -15.58 2.89
C SER A 86 3.31 -14.60 3.11
N ASN A 87 3.05 -13.58 3.91
CA ASN A 87 4.04 -12.56 4.28
C ASN A 87 5.16 -13.17 5.12
N ASP A 88 6.41 -12.83 4.79
CA ASP A 88 7.58 -13.33 5.50
C ASP A 88 7.99 -12.44 6.69
N GLY A 89 7.33 -11.28 6.85
CA GLY A 89 7.60 -10.31 7.90
C GLY A 89 8.92 -9.56 7.74
N LYS A 90 9.62 -9.69 6.62
CA LYS A 90 10.94 -9.12 6.39
C LYS A 90 10.82 -7.78 5.67
N VAL A 91 11.42 -6.76 6.27
CA VAL A 91 11.64 -5.45 5.65
C VAL A 91 13.12 -5.29 5.36
N ASN A 92 13.46 -5.18 4.08
CA ASN A 92 14.81 -5.00 3.54
C ASN A 92 14.83 -3.76 2.62
N LEU A 93 15.97 -3.49 1.96
CA LEU A 93 16.10 -2.36 1.04
C LEU A 93 15.11 -2.42 -0.14
N ARG A 94 14.76 -3.62 -0.61
CA ARG A 94 13.74 -3.78 -1.65
C ARG A 94 12.37 -3.25 -1.21
N ARG A 95 11.98 -3.52 0.05
CA ARG A 95 10.62 -3.30 0.57
C ARG A 95 10.44 -2.06 1.44
N ILE A 96 11.50 -1.44 1.95
CA ILE A 96 11.42 -0.30 2.88
C ILE A 96 10.57 0.87 2.36
N ASN A 97 10.61 1.13 1.06
CA ASN A 97 9.82 2.19 0.45
C ASN A 97 8.31 1.91 0.48
N ARG A 98 7.90 0.63 0.47
CA ARG A 98 6.49 0.25 0.62
C ARG A 98 5.97 0.60 2.00
N VAL A 99 6.77 0.31 3.05
CA VAL A 99 6.47 0.70 4.44
C VAL A 99 6.26 2.21 4.56
N TRP A 100 7.18 2.99 4.02
CA TRP A 100 7.04 4.45 4.03
C TRP A 100 5.88 4.97 3.18
N ALA A 101 5.59 4.33 2.05
CA ALA A 101 4.50 4.71 1.16
C ALA A 101 3.13 4.40 1.76
N GLU A 102 2.98 3.28 2.44
CA GLU A 102 1.79 2.93 3.21
C GLU A 102 1.59 3.89 4.38
N ALA A 103 2.65 4.18 5.16
CA ALA A 103 2.56 5.16 6.24
C ALA A 103 2.13 6.56 5.72
N LEU A 104 2.63 6.96 4.56
CA LEU A 104 2.21 8.19 3.88
C LEU A 104 0.73 8.12 3.46
N LEU A 105 0.27 6.98 2.94
CA LEU A 105 -1.12 6.80 2.52
C LEU A 105 -2.09 6.84 3.70
N ILE A 106 -1.73 6.25 4.85
CA ILE A 106 -2.45 6.37 6.12
C ILE A 106 -2.55 7.85 6.54
N ALA A 107 -1.47 8.63 6.42
CA ALA A 107 -1.49 10.05 6.74
C ALA A 107 -2.32 10.90 5.75
N LEU A 108 -2.32 10.55 4.45
CA LEU A 108 -3.19 11.19 3.45
C LEU A 108 -4.67 10.87 3.71
N ASN A 109 -4.97 9.65 4.16
CA ASN A 109 -6.32 9.28 4.59
C ASN A 109 -6.75 10.09 5.82
N ALA A 110 -5.87 10.27 6.80
CA ALA A 110 -6.14 11.10 7.97
C ALA A 110 -6.39 12.57 7.59
N GLU A 111 -5.63 13.12 6.64
CA GLU A 111 -5.84 14.47 6.10
C GLU A 111 -7.20 14.60 5.40
N SER A 112 -7.55 13.65 4.54
CA SER A 112 -8.84 13.57 3.88
C SER A 112 -9.99 13.57 4.90
N MET A 113 -9.92 12.70 5.90
CA MET A 113 -10.93 12.60 6.97
C MET A 113 -11.08 13.91 7.76
N GLN A 114 -9.97 14.59 8.06
CA GLN A 114 -10.02 15.88 8.75
C GLN A 114 -10.63 16.97 7.89
N SER A 115 -10.31 17.01 6.60
CA SER A 115 -10.85 17.99 5.66
C SER A 115 -12.38 17.88 5.52
N GLU A 116 -12.91 16.68 5.74
CA GLU A 116 -14.35 16.38 5.69
C GLU A 116 -15.05 16.50 7.06
N GLY A 117 -14.31 16.84 8.12
CA GLY A 117 -14.85 16.92 9.48
C GLY A 117 -15.11 15.55 10.13
N GLN A 118 -14.55 14.47 9.57
CA GLN A 118 -14.71 13.08 10.02
C GLN A 118 -13.45 12.51 10.68
N GLY A 119 -12.57 13.39 11.18
CA GLY A 119 -11.20 13.05 11.58
C GLY A 119 -11.08 12.03 12.72
N GLY A 120 -12.01 11.99 13.69
CA GLY A 120 -11.95 11.04 14.82
C GLY A 120 -10.55 10.91 15.43
N SER A 121 -10.03 9.68 15.48
CA SER A 121 -8.67 9.34 15.97
C SER A 121 -7.60 9.29 14.87
N SER A 122 -7.90 9.75 13.65
CA SER A 122 -7.03 9.57 12.46
C SER A 122 -5.61 10.12 12.62
N ASN A 123 -5.44 11.23 13.34
CA ASN A 123 -4.13 11.81 13.63
C ASN A 123 -3.25 10.87 14.46
N SER A 124 -3.83 10.22 15.46
CA SER A 124 -3.08 9.28 16.31
C SER A 124 -2.67 8.03 15.54
N SER A 125 -3.52 7.53 14.63
CA SER A 125 -3.21 6.43 13.72
C SER A 125 -2.06 6.81 12.77
N ALA A 126 -2.11 8.01 12.17
CA ALA A 126 -1.06 8.49 11.29
C ALA A 126 0.29 8.70 12.02
N GLN A 127 0.26 9.20 13.25
CA GLN A 127 1.45 9.33 14.10
C GLN A 127 2.06 7.98 14.48
N SER A 128 1.20 7.01 14.81
CA SER A 128 1.63 5.65 15.17
C SER A 128 2.26 4.95 13.96
N ALA A 129 1.62 5.02 12.79
CA ALA A 129 2.16 4.50 11.54
C ALA A 129 3.52 5.14 11.19
N ASN A 130 3.65 6.47 11.30
CA ASN A 130 4.93 7.14 11.04
C ASN A 130 6.03 6.67 12.02
N SER A 131 5.69 6.55 13.30
CA SER A 131 6.64 6.12 14.35
C SER A 131 7.10 4.68 14.14
N GLU A 132 6.19 3.78 13.76
CA GLU A 132 6.52 2.39 13.43
C GLU A 132 7.37 2.28 12.17
N ALA A 133 7.03 3.01 11.10
CA ALA A 133 7.82 3.05 9.87
C ALA A 133 9.23 3.59 10.13
N LYS A 134 9.32 4.64 10.96
CA LYS A 134 10.61 5.20 11.40
C LYS A 134 11.42 4.18 12.18
N SER A 135 10.82 3.47 13.13
CA SER A 135 11.52 2.42 13.90
C SER A 135 12.07 1.31 12.99
N LEU A 136 11.27 0.82 12.03
CA LEU A 136 11.72 -0.17 11.05
C LEU A 136 12.87 0.36 10.18
N SER A 137 12.75 1.60 9.71
CA SER A 137 13.79 2.29 8.94
C SER A 137 15.09 2.47 9.72
N ASP A 138 15.00 2.91 10.98
CA ASP A 138 16.16 3.14 11.84
C ASP A 138 16.89 1.82 12.16
N ASN A 139 16.14 0.76 12.45
CA ASN A 139 16.69 -0.59 12.68
C ASN A 139 17.35 -1.15 11.41
N LEU A 140 16.76 -0.97 10.24
CA LEU A 140 17.33 -1.41 8.97
C LEU A 140 18.61 -0.64 8.65
N ALA A 141 18.59 0.69 8.81
CA ALA A 141 19.77 1.54 8.63
C ALA A 141 20.92 1.13 9.56
N SER A 142 20.62 0.77 10.81
CA SER A 142 21.62 0.25 11.77
C SER A 142 22.24 -1.06 11.28
N LYS A 143 21.44 -2.04 10.82
CA LYS A 143 21.97 -3.30 10.28
C LYS A 143 22.81 -3.13 9.02
N LEU A 144 22.40 -2.22 8.13
CA LEU A 144 23.12 -1.93 6.88
C LEU A 144 24.39 -1.12 7.10
N SER A 145 24.45 -0.33 8.17
CA SER A 145 25.63 0.46 8.52
C SER A 145 26.65 -0.33 9.32
N ASP A 146 26.29 -1.52 9.83
CA ASP A 146 27.21 -2.46 10.46
C ASP A 146 27.94 -3.30 9.41
N PRO A 147 29.24 -3.07 9.17
CA PRO A 147 30.00 -3.77 8.16
C PRO A 147 30.08 -5.29 8.39
N SER A 148 29.95 -5.75 9.64
CA SER A 148 30.06 -7.18 9.96
C SER A 148 28.97 -8.02 9.28
N ASN A 149 27.79 -7.43 9.07
CA ASN A 149 26.69 -8.06 8.33
C ASN A 149 26.98 -8.19 6.83
N LEU A 150 27.97 -7.46 6.30
CA LEU A 150 28.27 -7.38 4.87
C LEU A 150 29.52 -8.18 4.46
N TYR A 151 30.41 -8.48 5.41
CA TYR A 151 31.68 -9.17 5.15
C TYR A 151 31.50 -10.55 4.50
N GLY A 152 30.48 -11.31 4.92
CA GLY A 152 30.18 -12.62 4.34
C GLY A 152 29.84 -12.51 2.85
N PHE A 153 28.98 -11.56 2.48
CA PHE A 153 28.57 -11.34 1.09
C PHE A 153 29.74 -10.94 0.20
N PHE A 154 30.71 -10.18 0.70
CA PHE A 154 31.91 -9.86 -0.06
C PHE A 154 32.79 -11.08 -0.28
N SER A 155 33.04 -11.83 0.80
CA SER A 155 33.95 -12.98 0.79
C SER A 155 33.47 -14.08 -0.16
N GLU A 156 32.15 -14.30 -0.26
CA GLU A 156 31.52 -15.27 -1.16
C GLU A 156 32.03 -15.19 -2.61
N ILE A 157 32.33 -14.00 -3.13
CA ILE A 157 32.77 -13.80 -4.52
C ILE A 157 34.21 -13.31 -4.60
N ALA A 158 34.65 -12.44 -3.70
CA ALA A 158 36.00 -11.87 -3.75
C ALA A 158 37.09 -12.96 -3.59
N GLU A 159 36.88 -13.92 -2.69
CA GLU A 159 37.84 -15.00 -2.41
C GLU A 159 37.92 -16.03 -3.55
N GLN A 160 36.88 -16.14 -4.38
CA GLN A 160 36.86 -17.05 -5.52
C GLN A 160 37.67 -16.51 -6.72
N ASN A 161 37.94 -15.20 -6.74
CA ASN A 161 38.67 -14.58 -7.84
C ASN A 161 40.18 -14.82 -7.72
N SER A 162 40.78 -15.27 -8.82
CA SER A 162 42.22 -15.55 -8.88
C SER A 162 43.05 -14.27 -8.87
N VAL A 163 43.95 -14.15 -7.87
CA VAL A 163 45.03 -13.14 -7.80
C VAL A 163 46.42 -13.76 -8.01
N ARG A 164 46.53 -14.62 -9.02
CA ARG A 164 47.76 -15.36 -9.36
C ARG A 164 48.99 -14.49 -9.58
N MET A 165 48.82 -13.23 -10.00
CA MET A 165 49.93 -12.32 -10.24
C MET A 165 50.58 -11.83 -8.94
N LEU A 166 49.94 -12.03 -7.78
CA LEU A 166 50.51 -11.83 -6.45
C LEU A 166 51.33 -13.03 -5.94
N GLY A 167 51.34 -14.14 -6.67
CA GLY A 167 52.08 -15.35 -6.32
C GLY A 167 51.19 -16.51 -5.87
N ILE A 168 51.83 -17.67 -5.70
CA ILE A 168 51.14 -18.91 -5.30
C ILE A 168 50.59 -18.75 -3.88
N GLY A 169 49.33 -19.11 -3.69
CA GLY A 169 48.63 -19.02 -2.41
C GLY A 169 48.14 -17.62 -2.05
N ALA A 170 48.25 -16.64 -2.97
CA ALA A 170 47.65 -15.33 -2.77
C ALA A 170 46.12 -15.39 -2.92
N GLY A 171 45.42 -14.62 -2.09
CA GLY A 171 43.97 -14.49 -2.11
C GLY A 171 43.54 -13.07 -1.74
N VAL A 172 42.32 -12.71 -2.12
CA VAL A 172 41.68 -11.46 -1.69
C VAL A 172 40.78 -11.78 -0.52
N LYS A 173 40.93 -11.03 0.57
CA LYS A 173 40.07 -11.14 1.73
C LYS A 173 39.51 -9.79 2.12
N VAL A 174 38.42 -9.83 2.88
CA VAL A 174 37.88 -8.65 3.55
C VAL A 174 38.96 -8.04 4.43
N LYS A 175 39.06 -6.71 4.43
CA LYS A 175 39.79 -5.94 5.43
C LYS A 175 38.79 -5.37 6.44
N PRO A 176 38.62 -6.01 7.62
CA PRO A 176 37.68 -5.51 8.62
C PRO A 176 38.10 -4.13 9.14
N GLY A 177 37.12 -3.32 9.53
CA GLY A 177 37.34 -2.02 10.15
C GLY A 177 36.67 -0.85 9.40
N ALA A 178 37.12 0.37 9.73
CA ALA A 178 36.50 1.64 9.31
C ALA A 178 36.57 1.94 7.79
N GLY A 179 37.18 1.05 6.99
CA GLY A 179 37.19 1.18 5.53
C GLY A 179 35.83 0.93 4.88
N TRP A 180 34.91 0.29 5.61
CA TRP A 180 33.55 0.01 5.16
C TRP A 180 32.61 1.13 5.58
N GLU A 181 31.97 1.72 4.59
CA GLU A 181 31.19 2.94 4.75
C GLU A 181 29.92 2.85 3.90
N THR A 182 28.93 3.66 4.26
CA THR A 182 27.66 3.76 3.55
C THR A 182 27.49 5.17 2.96
N SER A 183 26.67 5.30 1.92
CA SER A 183 26.36 6.59 1.29
C SER A 183 24.89 6.65 0.84
N PHE A 184 24.41 7.87 0.59
CA PHE A 184 23.02 8.20 0.28
C PHE A 184 22.95 8.85 -1.11
N MET A 185 23.13 8.03 -2.13
CA MET A 185 23.27 8.48 -3.52
C MET A 185 21.92 8.72 -4.19
N GLU A 186 21.92 9.44 -5.32
CA GLU A 186 20.74 9.67 -6.17
C GLU A 186 19.59 10.41 -5.45
N ARG A 187 19.96 11.40 -4.63
CA ARG A 187 18.98 12.26 -3.92
C ARG A 187 18.03 12.93 -4.89
N THR A 188 16.76 13.07 -4.48
CA THR A 188 15.68 13.71 -5.25
C THR A 188 15.26 12.98 -6.53
N LYS A 189 15.89 11.84 -6.84
CA LYS A 189 15.51 10.95 -7.95
C LYS A 189 14.32 10.09 -7.57
N GLU A 190 13.81 9.31 -8.52
CA GLU A 190 12.71 8.40 -8.25
C GLU A 190 13.06 7.35 -7.18
N SER A 191 12.07 6.99 -6.35
CA SER A 191 12.06 5.75 -5.57
C SER A 191 11.47 4.62 -6.41
N ASN A 192 11.39 3.41 -5.84
CA ASN A 192 10.71 2.30 -6.47
C ASN A 192 9.19 2.25 -6.19
N VAL A 193 8.58 3.34 -5.70
CA VAL A 193 7.14 3.41 -5.46
C VAL A 193 6.48 4.38 -6.44
N THR A 194 5.52 3.84 -7.19
CA THR A 194 4.65 4.58 -8.11
C THR A 194 3.36 5.00 -7.44
N LEU A 195 2.84 6.13 -7.88
CA LEU A 195 1.55 6.63 -7.46
C LEU A 195 0.41 6.06 -8.31
N PRO A 196 -0.78 5.84 -7.72
CA PRO A 196 -1.96 5.42 -8.47
C PRO A 196 -2.39 6.53 -9.46
N GLY A 197 -2.65 6.17 -10.71
CA GLY A 197 -3.19 7.10 -11.73
C GLY A 197 -2.17 7.76 -12.68
N GLY A 198 -0.87 7.52 -12.49
CA GLY A 198 0.16 7.95 -13.46
C GLY A 198 0.23 9.47 -13.70
N SER A 199 0.59 9.88 -14.92
CA SER A 199 0.66 11.29 -15.35
C SER A 199 -0.69 11.97 -15.57
N ALA A 200 -1.80 11.20 -15.55
CA ALA A 200 -3.16 11.68 -15.83
C ALA A 200 -3.91 12.19 -14.56
N GLY A 201 -3.21 12.28 -13.43
CA GLY A 201 -3.76 12.73 -12.16
C GLY A 201 -3.60 11.66 -11.09
N ILE A 202 -2.91 12.02 -10.01
CA ILE A 202 -2.67 11.14 -8.86
C ILE A 202 -4.01 10.85 -8.20
N SER A 203 -4.42 9.58 -8.14
CA SER A 203 -5.65 9.14 -7.49
C SER A 203 -5.45 9.08 -5.98
N LEU A 204 -5.45 10.25 -5.34
CA LEU A 204 -5.36 10.37 -3.88
C LEU A 204 -6.75 10.35 -3.23
N PRO A 205 -6.83 10.07 -1.92
CA PRO A 205 -8.05 10.27 -1.14
C PRO A 205 -8.65 11.67 -1.37
N PRO A 206 -9.99 11.81 -1.45
CA PRO A 206 -10.64 13.11 -1.61
C PRO A 206 -10.18 14.14 -0.57
N GLY A 207 -9.97 15.39 -0.99
CA GLY A 207 -9.48 16.45 -0.09
C GLY A 207 -7.99 16.39 0.26
N SER A 208 -7.26 15.31 -0.09
CA SER A 208 -5.81 15.22 0.08
C SER A 208 -5.06 15.57 -1.21
N SER A 209 -3.84 16.07 -1.07
CA SER A 209 -2.98 16.41 -2.22
C SER A 209 -1.52 16.14 -1.91
N LEU A 210 -0.74 15.74 -2.91
CA LEU A 210 0.72 15.70 -2.81
C LEU A 210 1.29 16.86 -3.60
N ALA A 211 2.19 17.63 -2.98
CA ALA A 211 2.87 18.73 -3.66
C ALA A 211 3.74 18.18 -4.80
N GLY A 212 3.73 18.85 -5.95
CA GLY A 212 4.41 18.37 -7.17
C GLY A 212 5.93 18.19 -7.00
N ASN A 213 6.54 18.86 -6.02
CA ASN A 213 7.95 18.69 -5.70
C ASN A 213 8.28 17.34 -5.04
N TYR A 214 7.30 16.60 -4.52
CA TYR A 214 7.48 15.28 -3.90
C TYR A 214 7.48 14.11 -4.88
N VAL A 215 7.14 14.38 -6.14
CA VAL A 215 6.96 13.35 -7.16
C VAL A 215 7.83 13.66 -8.36
N THR A 216 8.21 12.63 -9.11
CA THR A 216 9.01 12.76 -10.32
C THR A 216 8.66 11.67 -11.32
N PRO A 217 8.68 11.93 -12.64
CA PRO A 217 8.81 10.86 -13.62
C PRO A 217 10.18 10.18 -13.46
N THR A 218 10.42 9.11 -14.22
CA THR A 218 11.78 8.57 -14.31
C THR A 218 12.77 9.66 -14.72
N THR A 219 13.94 9.67 -14.09
CA THR A 219 15.01 10.62 -14.41
C THR A 219 16.10 10.01 -15.28
N ARG A 220 15.93 8.75 -15.71
CA ARG A 220 16.84 8.08 -16.62
C ARG A 220 16.77 8.67 -18.02
N THR A 221 17.94 8.80 -18.65
CA THR A 221 18.08 9.28 -20.02
C THR A 221 18.86 8.25 -20.84
N PRO A 222 18.26 7.63 -21.88
CA PRO A 222 16.85 7.74 -22.27
C PRO A 222 15.90 7.04 -21.26
N ALA A 223 14.65 7.50 -21.20
CA ALA A 223 13.61 6.92 -20.35
C ALA A 223 13.25 5.50 -20.83
N PRO A 224 13.26 4.48 -19.96
CA PRO A 224 12.84 3.13 -20.33
C PRO A 224 11.35 3.10 -20.71
N SER A 225 10.96 2.34 -21.74
CA SER A 225 9.57 2.30 -22.22
C SER A 225 8.55 1.91 -21.15
N GLY A 226 8.92 1.02 -20.22
CA GLY A 226 8.08 0.60 -19.09
C GLY A 226 7.82 1.68 -18.03
N SER A 227 8.51 2.83 -18.11
CA SER A 227 8.31 3.97 -17.19
C SER A 227 7.30 5.00 -17.71
N ASN A 228 6.84 4.86 -18.95
CA ASN A 228 5.96 5.83 -19.58
C ASN A 228 4.64 5.96 -18.81
N GLY A 229 4.31 7.20 -18.44
CA GLY A 229 3.10 7.50 -17.67
C GLY A 229 3.17 7.15 -16.18
N LEU A 230 4.28 6.60 -15.68
CA LEU A 230 4.49 6.35 -14.26
C LEU A 230 5.05 7.60 -13.55
N THR A 231 4.54 7.85 -12.36
CA THR A 231 4.99 8.92 -11.47
C THR A 231 5.45 8.29 -10.16
N PHE A 232 6.68 8.59 -9.74
CA PHE A 232 7.32 8.01 -8.56
C PHE A 232 7.41 9.02 -7.41
N LEU A 233 7.39 8.54 -6.18
CA LEU A 233 7.79 9.35 -5.03
C LEU A 233 9.30 9.63 -5.09
N LYS A 234 9.74 10.83 -4.71
CA LYS A 234 11.18 11.17 -4.69
C LYS A 234 11.91 10.58 -3.50
N GLY A 235 13.07 9.98 -3.76
CA GLY A 235 13.99 9.50 -2.74
C GLY A 235 14.72 10.63 -2.02
N TYR A 236 15.06 10.39 -0.76
CA TYR A 236 15.80 11.26 0.15
C TYR A 236 15.30 12.71 0.19
N THR A 237 14.00 12.90 -0.04
CA THR A 237 13.31 14.19 0.02
C THR A 237 12.35 14.14 1.21
N ALA A 238 12.36 15.15 2.06
CA ALA A 238 11.47 15.20 3.22
C ALA A 238 10.01 15.45 2.76
N LEU A 239 9.18 14.41 2.76
CA LEU A 239 7.75 14.54 2.47
C LEU A 239 7.02 14.91 3.76
N GLN A 240 6.43 16.10 3.83
CA GLN A 240 5.74 16.57 5.05
C GLN A 240 4.23 16.40 4.88
N LYS A 241 3.60 15.63 5.77
CA LYS A 241 2.14 15.48 5.87
C LYS A 241 1.68 15.34 7.31
N GLN A 242 0.62 16.07 7.69
CA GLN A 242 0.04 16.02 9.04
C GLN A 242 1.08 16.25 10.16
N GLY A 243 2.04 17.15 9.95
CA GLY A 243 3.13 17.41 10.88
C GLY A 243 4.17 16.29 11.00
N GLN A 244 4.07 15.24 10.18
CA GLN A 244 4.99 14.11 10.12
C GLN A 244 5.85 14.17 8.86
N THR A 245 7.05 13.61 8.95
CA THR A 245 7.98 13.50 7.83
C THR A 245 8.08 12.05 7.36
N PHE A 246 7.90 11.85 6.06
CA PHE A 246 8.04 10.56 5.38
C PHE A 246 9.24 10.62 4.46
N TRP A 247 9.86 9.45 4.26
CA TRP A 247 11.10 9.32 3.49
C TRP A 247 10.99 8.20 2.49
N GLN A 248 11.78 8.26 1.43
CA GLN A 248 11.90 7.19 0.46
C GLN A 248 13.38 7.03 0.14
N VAL A 249 13.80 5.81 -0.20
CA VAL A 249 15.14 5.51 -0.71
C VAL A 249 15.10 5.57 -2.24
N PRO A 250 15.99 6.31 -2.90
CA PRO A 250 15.97 6.44 -4.35
C PRO A 250 16.47 5.16 -5.03
N TYR A 251 15.73 4.75 -6.06
CA TYR A 251 16.01 3.62 -6.94
C TYR A 251 15.54 3.98 -8.35
N LEU A 252 16.48 4.28 -9.25
CA LEU A 252 16.13 4.60 -10.63
C LEU A 252 15.44 3.42 -11.32
N PHE A 253 14.43 3.71 -12.11
CA PHE A 253 13.59 2.67 -12.71
C PHE A 253 14.40 1.73 -13.60
N ASP A 254 14.32 0.42 -13.34
CA ASP A 254 15.01 -0.65 -14.07
C ASP A 254 16.55 -0.47 -14.18
N GLU A 255 17.17 0.29 -13.27
CA GLU A 255 18.63 0.42 -13.22
C GLU A 255 19.23 -0.76 -12.42
N LYS A 256 20.30 -1.35 -12.95
CA LYS A 256 20.98 -2.46 -12.27
C LYS A 256 21.88 -1.95 -11.15
N PRO A 257 22.08 -2.73 -10.06
CA PRO A 257 23.19 -2.49 -9.16
C PRO A 257 24.49 -2.40 -9.95
N HIS A 258 25.28 -1.37 -9.68
CA HIS A 258 26.49 -1.07 -10.46
C HIS A 258 27.54 -0.38 -9.60
N MET A 259 28.79 -0.40 -10.09
CA MET A 259 29.91 0.26 -9.44
C MET A 259 29.85 1.76 -9.68
N VAL A 260 30.15 2.54 -8.64
CA VAL A 260 30.13 4.00 -8.69
C VAL A 260 31.53 4.57 -8.42
N SER A 261 31.74 5.81 -8.86
CA SER A 261 33.02 6.47 -8.62
C SER A 261 33.17 6.86 -7.14
N ARG A 262 34.40 6.79 -6.63
CA ARG A 262 34.75 7.27 -5.28
C ARG A 262 34.30 8.70 -5.04
N TYR A 263 34.49 9.57 -6.04
CA TYR A 263 34.14 10.99 -5.92
C TYR A 263 32.65 11.15 -5.64
N LYS A 264 31.80 10.49 -6.43
CA LYS A 264 30.35 10.57 -6.26
C LYS A 264 29.89 9.97 -4.93
N PHE A 265 30.47 8.83 -4.55
CA PHE A 265 30.15 8.19 -3.28
C PHE A 265 30.45 9.09 -2.06
N ILE A 266 31.62 9.74 -2.05
CA ILE A 266 32.05 10.61 -0.94
C ILE A 266 31.23 11.91 -0.91
N GLU A 267 30.92 12.49 -2.07
CA GLU A 267 30.07 13.66 -2.18
C GLU A 267 28.70 13.42 -1.52
N ASP A 268 28.09 12.26 -1.78
CA ASP A 268 26.76 11.93 -1.27
C ASP A 268 26.75 11.39 0.17
N LYS A 269 27.93 11.07 0.74
CA LYS A 269 28.09 10.52 2.10
C LYS A 269 27.90 11.59 3.18
N SER A 270 28.41 12.79 2.97
CA SER A 270 28.66 13.78 4.04
C SER A 270 27.42 14.44 4.65
N ASN A 271 26.21 14.16 4.16
CA ASN A 271 24.98 14.83 4.59
C ASN A 271 23.78 13.87 4.65
N PRO A 272 23.66 12.96 5.63
CA PRO A 272 22.51 12.05 5.67
C PRO A 272 21.18 12.84 5.58
N PRO A 273 20.23 12.42 4.74
CA PRO A 273 18.99 13.16 4.51
C PRO A 273 18.13 13.29 5.78
N TRP A 274 18.29 12.37 6.73
CA TRP A 274 17.80 12.47 8.11
C TRP A 274 18.71 11.70 9.08
N ASN A 275 18.49 11.84 10.39
CA ASN A 275 19.38 11.33 11.45
C ASN A 275 19.77 9.85 11.33
N THR A 276 18.90 9.00 10.76
CA THR A 276 19.11 7.55 10.65
C THR A 276 18.66 7.09 9.27
N ALA A 277 19.22 7.73 8.25
CA ALA A 277 18.92 7.42 6.86
C ALA A 277 19.30 5.99 6.49
N VAL A 278 18.41 5.33 5.75
CA VAL A 278 18.68 4.02 5.17
C VAL A 278 19.60 4.22 3.97
N PRO A 279 20.83 3.65 3.97
CA PRO A 279 21.77 3.83 2.87
C PRO A 279 21.41 2.95 1.68
N ASN A 280 21.70 3.42 0.47
CA ASN A 280 21.54 2.67 -0.78
C ASN A 280 22.88 2.36 -1.47
N ALA A 281 24.00 2.87 -0.95
CA ALA A 281 25.33 2.61 -1.50
C ALA A 281 26.31 2.18 -0.41
N PHE A 282 27.26 1.30 -0.78
CA PHE A 282 28.23 0.69 0.13
C PHE A 282 29.65 0.79 -0.43
N SER A 283 30.63 1.02 0.44
CA SER A 283 32.05 0.85 0.11
C SER A 283 32.59 -0.40 0.77
N CYS A 284 33.29 -1.23 0.00
CA CYS A 284 33.91 -2.46 0.48
C CYS A 284 35.43 -2.32 0.44
N ASP A 285 36.10 -2.58 1.56
CA ASP A 285 37.56 -2.53 1.66
C ASP A 285 38.15 -3.93 1.74
N SER A 286 39.22 -4.16 0.99
CA SER A 286 39.82 -5.48 0.82
C SER A 286 41.34 -5.41 0.77
N GLU A 287 41.96 -6.56 1.04
CA GLU A 287 43.38 -6.75 0.89
C GLU A 287 43.68 -8.03 0.12
N GLY A 288 44.48 -7.90 -0.94
CA GLY A 288 45.11 -9.01 -1.64
C GLY A 288 46.44 -9.32 -0.98
N MET A 289 46.60 -10.49 -0.39
CA MET A 289 47.82 -10.88 0.30
C MET A 289 48.34 -12.24 -0.13
N GLN A 290 49.65 -12.31 -0.31
CA GLN A 290 50.41 -13.55 -0.26
C GLN A 290 50.87 -13.76 1.19
N THR A 291 50.81 -14.99 1.70
CA THR A 291 51.25 -15.33 3.07
C THR A 291 52.66 -14.78 3.35
N GLY A 292 52.78 -13.83 4.28
CA GLY A 292 54.06 -13.24 4.70
C GLY A 292 54.52 -11.96 3.95
N SER A 293 53.71 -11.41 3.03
CA SER A 293 54.03 -10.19 2.27
C SER A 293 53.16 -8.98 2.65
N VAL A 294 53.61 -7.76 2.34
CA VAL A 294 52.79 -6.54 2.47
C VAL A 294 51.64 -6.60 1.46
N GLY A 295 50.40 -6.55 1.95
CA GLY A 295 49.19 -6.68 1.13
C GLY A 295 48.92 -5.49 0.21
N GLN A 296 48.29 -5.76 -0.93
CA GLN A 296 47.73 -4.74 -1.81
C GLN A 296 46.32 -4.39 -1.35
N HIS A 297 46.00 -3.11 -1.23
CA HIS A 297 44.67 -2.66 -0.78
C HIS A 297 43.83 -2.20 -1.98
N ALA A 298 42.57 -2.64 -2.00
CA ALA A 298 41.59 -2.19 -2.98
C ALA A 298 40.27 -1.87 -2.29
N LYS A 299 39.62 -0.80 -2.75
CA LYS A 299 38.29 -0.39 -2.28
C LYS A 299 37.35 -0.27 -3.48
N GLY A 300 36.18 -0.88 -3.36
CA GLY A 300 35.09 -0.81 -4.34
C GLY A 300 33.92 -0.03 -3.76
N TRP A 301 33.14 0.64 -4.63
CA TRP A 301 31.92 1.35 -4.25
C TRP A 301 30.77 0.88 -5.13
N VAL A 302 29.66 0.49 -4.52
CA VAL A 302 28.49 -0.06 -5.19
C VAL A 302 27.25 0.76 -4.85
N LEU A 303 26.42 1.03 -5.85
CA LEU A 303 25.06 1.51 -5.68
C LEU A 303 24.09 0.33 -5.86
N THR A 304 23.14 0.20 -4.94
CA THR A 304 22.15 -0.88 -4.93
C THR A 304 20.84 -0.42 -5.56
N ASN A 305 20.16 -1.35 -6.25
CA ASN A 305 18.84 -1.11 -6.83
C ASN A 305 18.10 -2.45 -6.97
N PRO A 306 16.90 -2.60 -6.38
CA PRO A 306 16.13 -3.85 -6.45
C PRO A 306 15.59 -4.17 -7.84
N ARG A 307 15.50 -3.19 -8.76
CA ARG A 307 14.85 -3.30 -10.08
C ARG A 307 13.39 -3.76 -10.03
N GLU A 308 12.75 -3.52 -8.90
CA GLU A 308 11.36 -3.90 -8.68
C GLU A 308 10.59 -2.65 -8.30
N THR A 309 9.45 -2.45 -8.96
CA THR A 309 8.59 -1.28 -8.79
C THR A 309 7.29 -1.70 -8.14
N PHE A 310 6.92 -0.97 -7.09
CA PHE A 310 5.68 -1.18 -6.37
C PHE A 310 4.73 -0.02 -6.61
N ARG A 311 3.44 -0.27 -6.39
CA ARG A 311 2.44 0.78 -6.29
C ARG A 311 2.27 1.19 -4.83
N MET A 312 2.03 2.47 -4.58
CA MET A 312 1.55 2.95 -3.29
C MET A 312 0.14 2.40 -3.05
N CYS A 313 0.03 1.45 -2.11
CA CYS A 313 -1.17 0.69 -1.79
C CYS A 313 -1.10 0.19 -0.33
N MET A 314 -2.22 -0.36 0.15
CA MET A 314 -2.38 -1.07 1.42
C MET A 314 -3.06 -2.41 1.13
N PRO A 315 -2.31 -3.46 0.73
CA PRO A 315 -2.87 -4.71 0.24
C PRO A 315 -3.82 -5.40 1.21
N HIS A 316 -3.51 -5.50 2.51
CA HIS A 316 -4.35 -6.26 3.45
C HIS A 316 -5.35 -5.35 4.16
N THR A 317 -6.14 -4.64 3.36
CA THR A 317 -7.17 -3.73 3.86
C THR A 317 -8.53 -4.04 3.26
N TYR A 318 -9.58 -3.66 3.99
CA TYR A 318 -10.96 -3.95 3.62
C TYR A 318 -11.86 -2.75 3.87
N MET A 319 -13.03 -2.75 3.24
CA MET A 319 -14.16 -1.92 3.66
C MET A 319 -15.29 -2.80 4.17
N HIS A 320 -15.96 -2.36 5.22
CA HIS A 320 -17.10 -3.05 5.81
C HIS A 320 -18.39 -2.37 5.34
N ILE A 321 -19.38 -3.19 5.00
CA ILE A 321 -20.72 -2.74 4.62
C ILE A 321 -21.68 -3.44 5.56
N HIS A 322 -22.33 -2.66 6.43
CA HIS A 322 -23.33 -3.13 7.36
C HIS A 322 -24.72 -2.69 6.91
N ILE A 323 -25.69 -3.60 6.97
CA ILE A 323 -27.09 -3.26 6.74
C ILE A 323 -27.86 -3.40 8.05
N ASP A 324 -28.37 -2.27 8.53
CA ASP A 324 -29.20 -2.23 9.74
C ASP A 324 -30.46 -3.08 9.54
N THR A 325 -31.00 -3.54 10.66
CA THR A 325 -32.33 -4.18 10.66
C THR A 325 -33.37 -3.18 10.15
N MET A 326 -34.05 -3.53 9.06
CA MET A 326 -35.06 -2.70 8.44
C MET A 326 -36.30 -2.61 9.33
N LYS A 327 -36.92 -1.43 9.37
CA LYS A 327 -38.05 -1.13 10.26
C LYS A 327 -39.27 -0.63 9.50
N ALA A 328 -40.44 -1.13 9.86
CA ALA A 328 -41.73 -0.61 9.47
C ALA A 328 -42.28 0.26 10.61
N LYS A 329 -42.52 1.54 10.31
CA LYS A 329 -43.15 2.50 11.22
C LYS A 329 -44.59 2.70 10.78
N TRP A 330 -45.53 2.69 11.71
CA TRP A 330 -46.94 2.88 11.40
C TRP A 330 -47.43 4.22 11.93
N ILE A 331 -47.97 5.04 11.04
CA ILE A 331 -48.42 6.40 11.31
C ILE A 331 -49.92 6.47 11.05
N PHE A 332 -50.67 6.87 12.08
CA PHE A 332 -52.12 6.94 12.06
C PHE A 332 -52.63 8.38 12.17
N TYR A 333 -53.68 8.71 11.41
CA TYR A 333 -54.30 10.03 11.35
C TYR A 333 -55.73 10.02 11.94
N PRO A 334 -55.94 10.32 13.24
CA PRO A 334 -57.24 10.29 13.90
C PRO A 334 -58.18 11.43 13.56
N THR A 335 -57.69 12.63 13.27
CA THR A 335 -58.55 13.80 13.06
C THR A 335 -58.99 13.98 11.61
N GLY A 336 -58.52 13.14 10.69
CA GLY A 336 -58.71 13.31 9.25
C GLY A 336 -57.98 14.49 8.63
N VAL A 337 -57.22 15.27 9.42
CA VAL A 337 -56.42 16.39 8.94
C VAL A 337 -54.97 15.95 8.77
N ILE A 338 -54.57 15.69 7.52
CA ILE A 338 -53.17 15.65 7.13
C ILE A 338 -52.63 17.10 7.34
N PRO A 339 -51.54 17.32 8.10
CA PRO A 339 -50.46 16.37 8.38
C PRO A 339 -50.34 15.89 9.82
N PHE A 340 -51.29 16.13 10.75
CA PHE A 340 -51.05 15.94 12.20
C PHE A 340 -51.09 14.45 12.63
N PRO A 341 -49.93 13.77 12.79
CA PRO A 341 -49.90 12.38 13.22
C PRO A 341 -49.97 12.35 14.75
N THR A 342 -50.66 11.37 15.32
CA THR A 342 -50.90 11.36 16.79
C THR A 342 -50.61 10.02 17.44
N GLN A 343 -50.36 8.96 16.67
CA GLN A 343 -49.93 7.69 17.22
C GLN A 343 -48.93 7.00 16.29
N ASN A 344 -47.71 6.82 16.78
CA ASN A 344 -46.76 5.86 16.22
C ASN A 344 -46.98 4.54 16.96
N ALA A 345 -47.40 3.49 16.25
CA ALA A 345 -47.32 2.15 16.83
C ALA A 345 -45.84 1.76 17.01
N ALA A 346 -45.57 0.73 17.80
CA ALA A 346 -44.21 0.21 17.94
C ALA A 346 -43.63 -0.18 16.56
N ASP A 347 -42.37 0.17 16.32
CA ASP A 347 -41.65 -0.22 15.12
C ASP A 347 -41.65 -1.76 14.99
N GLN A 348 -41.98 -2.25 13.79
CA GLN A 348 -41.86 -3.67 13.45
C GLN A 348 -40.60 -3.88 12.61
N ASN A 349 -39.86 -4.97 12.85
CA ASN A 349 -38.70 -5.29 12.02
C ASN A 349 -39.14 -6.13 10.82
N TYR A 350 -38.46 -6.00 9.67
CA TYR A 350 -38.67 -6.91 8.53
C TYR A 350 -37.33 -7.25 7.84
N GLY A 351 -37.32 -8.35 7.09
CA GLY A 351 -36.15 -8.86 6.39
C GLY A 351 -36.07 -8.45 4.90
N PHE A 352 -35.20 -9.13 4.14
CA PHE A 352 -35.03 -8.91 2.69
C PHE A 352 -35.96 -9.77 1.83
N VAL A 353 -36.96 -10.40 2.46
CA VAL A 353 -38.01 -11.16 1.80
C VAL A 353 -39.37 -10.54 2.13
N PRO A 354 -40.37 -10.65 1.25
CA PRO A 354 -41.67 -10.04 1.48
C PRO A 354 -42.31 -10.59 2.75
N GLU A 355 -42.75 -9.70 3.63
CA GLU A 355 -43.36 -10.06 4.91
C GLU A 355 -44.66 -9.29 5.10
N PHE A 356 -45.76 -10.00 5.38
CA PHE A 356 -47.04 -9.36 5.65
C PHE A 356 -47.09 -8.88 7.10
N GLN A 357 -47.28 -7.59 7.30
CA GLN A 357 -47.31 -6.97 8.62
C GLN A 357 -48.63 -6.23 8.85
N THR A 358 -49.03 -6.19 10.12
CA THR A 358 -50.28 -5.60 10.58
C THR A 358 -50.01 -4.73 11.80
N SER A 359 -50.66 -3.58 11.87
CA SER A 359 -50.63 -2.73 13.07
C SER A 359 -51.97 -2.02 13.26
N SER A 360 -52.31 -1.78 14.52
CA SER A 360 -53.56 -1.15 14.91
C SER A 360 -53.31 -0.05 15.93
N ALA A 361 -54.07 1.03 15.83
CA ALA A 361 -53.97 2.19 16.71
C ALA A 361 -55.36 2.63 17.20
N SER A 362 -55.41 3.10 18.44
CA SER A 362 -56.61 3.60 19.13
C SER A 362 -56.32 4.96 19.75
N PRO A 363 -57.15 6.00 19.51
CA PRO A 363 -58.15 6.15 18.45
C PRO A 363 -57.51 6.55 17.11
N GLY A 364 -58.04 6.07 15.99
CA GLY A 364 -57.60 6.41 14.63
C GLY A 364 -58.78 6.63 13.70
N GLY A 365 -58.70 7.54 12.72
CA GLY A 365 -59.77 7.91 11.80
C GLY A 365 -60.94 8.76 12.32
N LEU A 366 -61.64 9.45 11.42
CA LEU A 366 -62.84 10.24 11.74
C LEU A 366 -64.01 9.29 12.09
N ASN A 367 -64.58 9.43 13.30
CA ASN A 367 -65.65 8.58 13.88
C ASN A 367 -65.32 7.09 14.05
N CYS A 368 -64.04 6.72 14.09
CA CYS A 368 -63.61 5.33 14.27
C CYS A 368 -62.95 5.12 15.65
N SER A 369 -63.18 3.95 16.24
CA SER A 369 -62.64 3.56 17.54
C SER A 369 -61.21 3.05 17.42
N ASN A 370 -60.92 2.28 16.37
CA ASN A 370 -59.58 1.78 16.01
C ASN A 370 -59.38 1.83 14.50
N VAL A 371 -58.15 1.99 14.03
CA VAL A 371 -57.77 1.77 12.63
C VAL A 371 -56.69 0.70 12.58
N THR A 372 -56.90 -0.33 11.75
CA THR A 372 -55.92 -1.38 11.48
C THR A 372 -55.44 -1.27 10.05
N GLY A 373 -54.12 -1.19 9.85
CA GLY A 373 -53.49 -1.23 8.54
C GLY A 373 -52.83 -2.58 8.28
N TYR A 374 -52.87 -2.99 7.01
CA TYR A 374 -52.18 -4.19 6.52
C TYR A 374 -51.29 -3.83 5.35
N ALA A 375 -50.07 -4.36 5.35
CA ALA A 375 -49.10 -4.01 4.34
C ALA A 375 -48.04 -5.10 4.18
N THR A 376 -47.58 -5.32 2.95
CA THR A 376 -46.45 -6.20 2.66
C THR A 376 -45.16 -5.37 2.70
N MET A 377 -44.25 -5.68 3.62
CA MET A 377 -42.93 -5.06 3.74
C MET A 377 -41.90 -5.79 2.88
N GLY A 378 -40.77 -5.15 2.60
CA GLY A 378 -39.62 -5.76 1.95
C GLY A 378 -39.69 -5.80 0.41
N LEU A 379 -40.78 -5.31 -0.20
CA LEU A 379 -40.93 -5.24 -1.66
C LEU A 379 -39.94 -4.27 -2.31
N GLU A 380 -39.44 -3.30 -1.56
CA GLU A 380 -38.45 -2.32 -1.99
C GLU A 380 -37.01 -2.87 -2.02
N VAL A 381 -36.75 -4.03 -1.40
CA VAL A 381 -35.42 -4.65 -1.31
C VAL A 381 -35.36 -6.09 -1.83
N VAL A 382 -36.51 -6.78 -1.99
CA VAL A 382 -36.54 -8.18 -2.44
C VAL A 382 -35.86 -8.37 -3.80
N GLY A 383 -34.98 -9.37 -3.90
CA GLY A 383 -34.29 -9.73 -5.14
C GLY A 383 -33.28 -8.69 -5.63
N ARG A 384 -33.01 -7.64 -4.84
CA ARG A 384 -32.02 -6.60 -5.18
C ARG A 384 -30.63 -6.99 -4.71
N SER A 385 -29.62 -6.61 -5.50
CA SER A 385 -28.22 -6.71 -5.10
C SER A 385 -27.88 -5.73 -3.98
N LEU A 386 -26.72 -5.92 -3.35
CA LEU A 386 -26.22 -4.98 -2.35
C LEU A 386 -26.09 -3.57 -2.93
N ASP A 387 -25.61 -3.45 -4.18
CA ASP A 387 -25.56 -2.19 -4.92
C ASP A 387 -26.93 -1.49 -4.97
N ALA A 388 -27.97 -2.24 -5.34
CA ALA A 388 -29.32 -1.72 -5.48
C ALA A 388 -29.95 -1.35 -4.12
N VAL A 389 -29.61 -2.07 -3.06
CA VAL A 389 -30.03 -1.73 -1.69
C VAL A 389 -29.32 -0.46 -1.19
N MET A 390 -28.08 -0.21 -1.61
CA MET A 390 -27.31 0.97 -1.23
C MET A 390 -27.69 2.22 -2.04
N PHE A 391 -27.65 2.15 -3.36
CA PHE A 391 -27.55 3.36 -4.21
C PHE A 391 -28.74 3.62 -5.13
N GLN A 392 -29.72 2.71 -5.21
CA GLN A 392 -30.90 2.94 -6.05
C GLN A 392 -31.99 3.69 -5.28
N MET A 393 -33.13 3.05 -5.00
CA MET A 393 -34.28 3.69 -4.37
C MET A 393 -34.20 3.58 -2.85
N PRO A 394 -34.59 4.61 -2.08
CA PRO A 394 -34.73 6.02 -2.45
C PRO A 394 -33.41 6.60 -2.97
N GLY A 395 -33.45 7.38 -4.05
CA GLY A 395 -32.26 8.05 -4.60
C GLY A 395 -31.81 9.21 -3.73
N GLY A 396 -30.55 9.21 -3.30
CA GLY A 396 -29.94 10.24 -2.45
C GLY A 396 -28.76 10.95 -3.10
N ASN A 397 -28.06 11.78 -2.33
CA ASN A 397 -26.77 12.36 -2.73
C ASN A 397 -25.64 11.34 -2.52
N ASP A 398 -25.74 10.21 -3.24
CA ASP A 398 -24.93 9.02 -3.03
C ASP A 398 -23.54 9.13 -3.71
N SER A 399 -23.39 10.11 -4.61
CA SER A 399 -22.17 10.35 -5.39
C SER A 399 -20.92 10.56 -4.53
N GLN A 400 -21.06 11.21 -3.36
CA GLN A 400 -19.92 11.40 -2.46
C GLN A 400 -19.43 10.06 -1.91
N ILE A 401 -20.33 9.22 -1.37
CA ILE A 401 -19.97 7.90 -0.84
C ILE A 401 -19.35 7.01 -1.93
N VAL A 402 -19.93 7.01 -3.14
CA VAL A 402 -19.38 6.25 -4.28
C VAL A 402 -17.96 6.71 -4.61
N ASN A 403 -17.69 8.02 -4.61
CA ASN A 403 -16.34 8.54 -4.84
C ASN A 403 -15.37 8.16 -3.72
N ASP A 404 -15.81 8.22 -2.45
CA ASP A 404 -15.00 7.86 -1.29
C ASP A 404 -14.64 6.37 -1.33
N MET A 405 -15.64 5.50 -1.55
CA MET A 405 -15.44 4.06 -1.71
C MET A 405 -14.54 3.73 -2.92
N THR A 406 -14.72 4.43 -4.04
CA THR A 406 -13.87 4.27 -5.24
C THR A 406 -12.43 4.66 -4.95
N ALA A 407 -12.20 5.71 -4.15
CA ALA A 407 -10.86 6.08 -3.71
C ALA A 407 -10.26 5.02 -2.78
N ARG A 408 -11.04 4.42 -1.87
CA ARG A 408 -10.58 3.35 -0.96
C ARG A 408 -10.23 2.06 -1.70
N ILE A 409 -11.05 1.59 -2.65
CA ILE A 409 -10.70 0.38 -3.41
C ILE A 409 -9.39 0.53 -4.18
N ASN A 410 -9.09 1.74 -4.68
CA ASN A 410 -7.83 2.00 -5.39
C ASN A 410 -6.59 1.96 -4.49
N GLN A 411 -6.78 2.03 -3.16
CA GLN A 411 -5.71 1.85 -2.17
C GLN A 411 -5.43 0.37 -1.94
N MET A 412 -6.40 -0.52 -2.13
CA MET A 412 -6.22 -1.97 -2.02
C MET A 412 -5.43 -2.57 -3.19
N ILE A 413 -5.38 -1.87 -4.34
CA ILE A 413 -4.77 -2.40 -5.58
C ILE A 413 -3.26 -2.19 -5.57
N SER A 414 -2.51 -3.28 -5.52
CA SER A 414 -1.04 -3.34 -5.58
C SER A 414 -0.48 -3.39 -7.01
N LYS A 415 -1.28 -3.84 -7.98
CA LYS A 415 -0.84 -3.93 -9.38
C LYS A 415 -0.51 -2.55 -9.94
N VAL A 416 0.75 -2.39 -10.37
CA VAL A 416 1.27 -1.16 -10.98
C VAL A 416 0.49 -0.84 -12.26
N GLY A 417 0.10 0.43 -12.41
CA GLY A 417 -0.63 0.92 -13.60
C GLY A 417 -2.12 0.56 -13.67
N LYS A 418 -2.63 -0.31 -12.80
CA LYS A 418 -4.07 -0.59 -12.73
C LYS A 418 -4.80 0.58 -12.06
N LYS A 419 -6.06 0.84 -12.39
CA LYS A 419 -6.93 1.74 -11.63
C LYS A 419 -8.36 1.19 -11.73
N LEU A 420 -9.09 1.22 -10.63
CA LEU A 420 -10.50 0.85 -10.60
C LEU A 420 -11.36 2.11 -10.70
N SER A 421 -12.47 2.00 -11.41
CA SER A 421 -13.48 3.05 -11.53
C SER A 421 -14.66 2.81 -10.58
N SER A 422 -15.60 3.76 -10.52
CA SER A 422 -16.89 3.54 -9.85
C SER A 422 -17.70 2.41 -10.50
N SER A 423 -17.55 2.17 -11.81
CA SER A 423 -18.24 1.03 -12.45
C SER A 423 -17.72 -0.31 -11.93
N ASP A 424 -16.42 -0.42 -11.63
CA ASP A 424 -15.84 -1.62 -11.03
C ASP A 424 -16.38 -1.85 -9.61
N LEU A 425 -16.58 -0.77 -8.84
CA LEU A 425 -17.23 -0.83 -7.52
C LEU A 425 -18.67 -1.33 -7.63
N HIS A 426 -19.49 -0.72 -8.48
CA HIS A 426 -20.88 -1.12 -8.70
C HIS A 426 -20.99 -2.57 -9.20
N ALA A 427 -20.06 -3.02 -10.03
CA ALA A 427 -20.00 -4.41 -10.49
C ALA A 427 -19.73 -5.37 -9.32
N ALA A 428 -18.80 -5.04 -8.42
CA ALA A 428 -18.51 -5.86 -7.25
C ALA A 428 -19.69 -5.92 -6.26
N LEU A 429 -20.39 -4.79 -6.05
CA LEU A 429 -21.59 -4.72 -5.19
C LEU A 429 -22.82 -5.38 -5.83
N SER A 430 -22.82 -5.55 -7.16
CA SER A 430 -23.91 -6.19 -7.91
C SER A 430 -23.74 -7.70 -8.07
N ASP A 431 -22.72 -8.30 -7.45
CA ASP A 431 -22.49 -9.74 -7.56
C ASP A 431 -23.73 -10.54 -7.09
N PRO A 432 -24.23 -11.52 -7.86
CA PRO A 432 -25.42 -12.29 -7.51
C PRO A 432 -25.37 -12.99 -6.15
N SER A 433 -24.18 -13.31 -5.65
CA SER A 433 -24.00 -13.89 -4.31
C SER A 433 -24.43 -12.93 -3.19
N THR A 434 -24.37 -11.62 -3.42
CA THR A 434 -24.84 -10.62 -2.46
C THR A 434 -26.36 -10.69 -2.31
N THR A 435 -27.10 -10.80 -3.42
CA THR A 435 -28.57 -10.94 -3.41
C THR A 435 -29.01 -12.17 -2.62
N LEU A 436 -28.34 -13.32 -2.85
CA LEU A 436 -28.65 -14.57 -2.14
C LEU A 436 -28.34 -14.46 -0.64
N SER A 437 -27.23 -13.80 -0.29
CA SER A 437 -26.83 -13.58 1.11
C SER A 437 -27.80 -12.65 1.83
N LEU A 438 -28.27 -11.59 1.18
CA LEU A 438 -29.31 -10.70 1.71
C LEU A 438 -30.61 -11.46 1.94
N ALA A 439 -31.06 -12.26 0.98
CA ALA A 439 -32.26 -13.09 1.13
C ALA A 439 -32.13 -14.10 2.29
N ALA A 440 -30.92 -14.57 2.60
CA ALA A 440 -30.60 -15.40 3.75
C ALA A 440 -30.47 -14.62 5.09
N GLY A 441 -30.65 -13.29 5.07
CA GLY A 441 -30.61 -12.43 6.26
C GLY A 441 -29.21 -11.98 6.67
N VAL A 442 -28.19 -12.16 5.84
CA VAL A 442 -26.82 -11.65 6.10
C VAL A 442 -26.82 -10.12 6.02
N LYS A 443 -26.23 -9.48 7.03
CA LYS A 443 -26.17 -8.01 7.17
C LYS A 443 -24.77 -7.43 6.97
N ASP A 444 -23.75 -8.25 7.15
CA ASP A 444 -22.35 -7.84 7.13
C ASP A 444 -21.65 -8.36 5.87
N PHE A 445 -21.11 -7.42 5.11
CA PHE A 445 -20.38 -7.67 3.89
C PHE A 445 -19.02 -6.96 3.93
N TYR A 446 -18.04 -7.56 3.27
CA TYR A 446 -16.67 -7.06 3.24
C TYR A 446 -16.22 -6.92 1.80
N LEU A 447 -15.81 -5.72 1.41
CA LEU A 447 -15.18 -5.46 0.13
C LEU A 447 -13.66 -5.54 0.30
N VAL A 448 -13.04 -6.45 -0.44
CA VAL A 448 -11.60 -6.75 -0.36
C VAL A 448 -10.99 -6.91 -1.75
N SER A 449 -9.68 -6.73 -1.85
CA SER A 449 -8.90 -7.17 -3.02
C SER A 449 -8.13 -8.45 -2.65
N PRO A 450 -8.55 -9.64 -3.11
CA PRO A 450 -7.84 -10.88 -2.78
C PRO A 450 -6.61 -11.11 -3.66
N ASP A 451 -6.52 -10.43 -4.81
CA ASP A 451 -5.50 -10.65 -5.85
C ASP A 451 -4.66 -9.40 -6.17
N GLY A 452 -4.95 -8.26 -5.53
CA GLY A 452 -4.21 -7.01 -5.71
C GLY A 452 -4.53 -6.29 -7.03
N GLU A 453 -5.55 -6.76 -7.77
CA GLU A 453 -5.94 -6.26 -9.08
C GLU A 453 -7.44 -5.97 -9.19
N THR A 454 -8.27 -6.82 -8.57
CA THR A 454 -9.73 -6.75 -8.60
C THR A 454 -10.28 -6.59 -7.18
N VAL A 455 -11.52 -6.11 -7.08
CA VAL A 455 -12.24 -6.08 -5.81
C VAL A 455 -13.47 -6.95 -5.87
N LYS A 456 -13.79 -7.60 -4.76
CA LYS A 456 -14.94 -8.49 -4.60
C LYS A 456 -15.58 -8.28 -3.24
N VAL A 457 -16.90 -8.47 -3.19
CA VAL A 457 -17.69 -8.43 -1.97
C VAL A 457 -17.92 -9.85 -1.49
N TYR A 458 -17.68 -10.10 -0.22
CA TYR A 458 -17.99 -11.36 0.43
C TYR A 458 -18.88 -11.14 1.65
N PRO A 459 -19.85 -12.03 1.93
CA PRO A 459 -20.54 -12.04 3.21
C PRO A 459 -19.56 -12.40 4.34
N SER A 460 -19.87 -11.97 5.56
CA SER A 460 -19.03 -12.18 6.76
C SER A 460 -18.55 -13.62 6.96
N ALA A 461 -19.41 -14.61 6.68
CA ALA A 461 -19.08 -16.03 6.83
C ALA A 461 -18.06 -16.55 5.78
N ALA A 462 -17.92 -15.87 4.63
CA ALA A 462 -17.08 -16.34 3.52
C ALA A 462 -15.78 -15.54 3.35
N VAL A 463 -15.72 -14.31 3.88
CA VAL A 463 -14.58 -13.42 3.63
C VAL A 463 -13.25 -14.00 4.12
N ALA A 464 -13.22 -14.66 5.27
CA ALA A 464 -11.99 -15.25 5.81
C ALA A 464 -11.46 -16.43 4.97
N ALA A 465 -12.32 -17.12 4.21
CA ALA A 465 -11.88 -18.17 3.29
C ALA A 465 -11.26 -17.58 2.01
N ALA A 466 -11.81 -16.45 1.53
CA ALA A 466 -11.32 -15.77 0.33
C ALA A 466 -10.09 -14.88 0.60
N ALA A 467 -10.00 -14.29 1.78
CA ALA A 467 -8.94 -13.40 2.22
C ALA A 467 -8.53 -13.74 3.67
N PRO A 468 -7.71 -14.79 3.89
CA PRO A 468 -7.39 -15.29 5.23
C PRO A 468 -6.77 -14.26 6.18
N TRP A 469 -6.05 -13.28 5.64
CA TRP A 469 -5.44 -12.19 6.41
C TRP A 469 -6.48 -11.32 7.12
N ILE A 470 -7.74 -11.27 6.67
CA ILE A 470 -8.76 -10.42 7.30
C ILE A 470 -9.16 -10.95 8.68
N ALA A 471 -8.98 -12.25 8.96
CA ALA A 471 -9.50 -12.89 10.17
C ALA A 471 -8.96 -12.26 11.47
N THR A 472 -7.75 -11.71 11.45
CA THR A 472 -7.13 -11.04 12.60
C THR A 472 -7.58 -9.59 12.77
N MET A 473 -8.26 -9.03 11.77
CA MET A 473 -8.56 -7.60 11.66
C MET A 473 -10.05 -7.29 11.50
N ILE A 474 -10.88 -8.29 11.17
CA ILE A 474 -12.30 -8.16 10.81
C ILE A 474 -13.18 -7.42 11.83
N ASN A 475 -12.79 -7.44 13.11
CA ASN A 475 -13.50 -6.79 14.22
C ASN A 475 -12.98 -5.38 14.54
N LYS A 476 -12.15 -4.79 13.66
CA LYS A 476 -11.60 -3.45 13.87
C LYS A 476 -12.53 -2.42 13.25
N ASP A 477 -12.98 -1.48 14.08
CA ASP A 477 -13.74 -0.33 13.64
C ASP A 477 -12.84 0.69 12.92
N PRO A 478 -13.39 1.46 11.97
CA PRO A 478 -12.68 2.60 11.39
C PRO A 478 -12.49 3.72 12.42
N ASP A 479 -11.40 4.47 12.32
CA ASP A 479 -10.98 5.49 13.28
C ASP A 479 -11.61 6.87 13.05
N GLY A 480 -12.39 7.04 11.97
CA GLY A 480 -13.17 8.26 11.72
C GLY A 480 -14.50 8.30 12.44
N THR A 481 -15.26 9.37 12.17
CA THR A 481 -16.63 9.58 12.69
C THR A 481 -17.66 9.51 11.58
N ASP A 482 -18.89 9.11 11.93
CA ASP A 482 -19.99 8.97 10.98
C ASP A 482 -20.40 10.29 10.33
N LYS A 483 -20.69 10.22 9.03
CA LYS A 483 -21.47 11.23 8.31
C LYS A 483 -22.68 10.55 7.67
N THR A 484 -23.87 11.10 7.93
CA THR A 484 -25.14 10.55 7.42
C THR A 484 -25.57 11.28 6.16
N PHE A 485 -25.96 10.50 5.15
CA PHE A 485 -26.51 10.91 3.88
C PHE A 485 -27.93 10.36 3.80
N SER A 486 -28.90 11.21 4.13
CA SER A 486 -30.32 10.83 4.09
C SER A 486 -30.87 11.06 2.70
N ALA A 487 -31.54 10.06 2.15
CA ALA A 487 -32.40 10.23 1.00
C ALA A 487 -33.79 10.70 1.47
N GLY A 488 -34.41 11.59 0.69
CA GLY A 488 -35.78 12.02 0.94
C GLY A 488 -36.77 10.86 0.81
N PRO A 489 -38.03 11.05 1.26
CA PRO A 489 -39.06 10.02 1.14
C PRO A 489 -39.29 9.67 -0.33
N PHE A 490 -39.29 8.37 -0.64
CA PHE A 490 -39.68 7.86 -1.95
C PHE A 490 -41.07 7.23 -1.87
N PRO A 491 -42.00 7.54 -2.79
CA PRO A 491 -43.34 6.99 -2.78
C PRO A 491 -43.29 5.46 -2.96
N GLY A 492 -43.87 4.74 -2.01
CA GLY A 492 -44.00 3.29 -2.03
C GLY A 492 -45.35 2.82 -2.58
N ASN A 493 -45.72 1.58 -2.23
CA ASN A 493 -46.98 1.03 -2.71
C ASN A 493 -48.18 1.67 -2.00
N PRO A 494 -49.31 1.85 -2.70
CA PRO A 494 -50.58 2.16 -2.04
C PRO A 494 -51.00 1.03 -1.09
N LEU A 495 -51.54 1.38 0.06
CA LEU A 495 -52.12 0.43 1.01
C LEU A 495 -53.63 0.36 0.78
N PHE A 496 -54.09 -0.76 0.22
CA PHE A 496 -55.50 -0.98 -0.12
C PHE A 496 -56.30 -1.65 1.01
N PHE A 497 -55.65 -2.08 2.07
CA PHE A 497 -56.26 -2.84 3.16
C PHE A 497 -56.13 -2.04 4.46
N VAL A 498 -57.08 -1.12 4.67
CA VAL A 498 -57.25 -0.37 5.93
C VAL A 498 -58.63 -0.71 6.47
N ASN A 499 -58.68 -1.29 7.67
CA ASN A 499 -59.91 -1.68 8.34
C ASN A 499 -60.19 -0.73 9.52
N PRO A 500 -61.05 0.28 9.33
CA PRO A 500 -61.55 1.06 10.45
C PRO A 500 -62.59 0.24 11.25
N THR A 501 -62.45 0.27 12.57
CA THR A 501 -63.48 -0.22 13.50
C THR A 501 -64.31 0.99 13.94
N PRO A 502 -65.63 1.01 13.72
CA PRO A 502 -66.45 2.17 14.05
C PRO A 502 -66.60 2.35 15.57
N ILE A 503 -66.85 3.60 16.00
CA ILE A 503 -67.43 3.89 17.32
C ILE A 503 -68.92 3.46 17.29
N PRO A 504 -69.56 3.13 18.43
CA PRO A 504 -71.00 2.90 18.46
C PRO A 504 -71.79 3.97 17.68
N PHE A 505 -72.80 3.54 16.93
CA PHE A 505 -73.62 4.38 16.03
C PHE A 505 -72.92 4.91 14.78
N CYS A 506 -71.76 4.36 14.41
CA CYS A 506 -71.10 4.62 13.13
C CYS A 506 -70.93 3.32 12.33
N GLU A 507 -70.82 3.44 11.02
CA GLU A 507 -70.45 2.36 10.10
C GLU A 507 -69.19 2.73 9.32
N PRO A 508 -68.33 1.77 8.94
CA PRO A 508 -67.19 2.01 8.07
C PRO A 508 -67.65 2.59 6.74
N VAL A 509 -67.00 3.65 6.25
CA VAL A 509 -67.30 4.11 4.89
C VAL A 509 -66.62 3.15 3.91
N PRO A 510 -67.38 2.50 2.99
CA PRO A 510 -66.77 1.66 1.97
C PRO A 510 -65.86 2.50 1.06
N PHE A 511 -64.93 1.81 0.39
CA PHE A 511 -63.98 2.37 -0.58
C PHE A 511 -64.66 3.45 -1.47
N PRO A 512 -64.07 4.66 -1.65
CA PRO A 512 -62.64 4.99 -1.62
C PRO A 512 -62.25 5.99 -0.52
N VAL A 513 -62.64 5.82 0.75
CA VAL A 513 -62.36 6.86 1.77
C VAL A 513 -61.39 6.42 2.86
N SER A 514 -61.21 5.11 3.05
CA SER A 514 -60.11 4.56 3.83
C SER A 514 -58.93 4.27 2.90
N HIS A 515 -57.80 4.92 3.16
CA HIS A 515 -56.61 4.85 2.31
C HIS A 515 -55.36 4.78 3.17
N GLY A 516 -54.33 4.14 2.64
CA GLY A 516 -52.98 4.31 3.15
C GLY A 516 -51.96 4.35 2.02
N TRP A 517 -50.76 4.77 2.35
CA TRP A 517 -49.63 4.79 1.43
C TRP A 517 -48.35 4.48 2.18
N GLN A 518 -47.36 4.01 1.45
CA GLN A 518 -46.03 3.76 1.98
C GLN A 518 -45.07 4.87 1.54
N LEU A 519 -44.17 5.24 2.43
CA LEU A 519 -43.00 6.04 2.11
C LEU A 519 -41.76 5.24 2.48
N TYR A 520 -40.84 5.09 1.53
CA TYR A 520 -39.56 4.44 1.76
C TYR A 520 -38.50 5.48 2.09
N TYR A 521 -37.69 5.17 3.09
CA TYR A 521 -36.59 6.01 3.54
C TYR A 521 -35.29 5.22 3.57
N LYS A 522 -34.19 5.95 3.39
CA LYS A 522 -32.83 5.41 3.43
C LYS A 522 -31.89 6.45 4.00
N ASP A 523 -31.13 6.03 5.00
CA ASP A 523 -29.92 6.71 5.45
C ASP A 523 -28.72 5.84 5.06
N LEU A 524 -27.75 6.45 4.40
CA LEU A 524 -26.41 5.88 4.25
C LEU A 524 -25.49 6.61 5.22
N LYS A 525 -24.76 5.87 6.05
CA LYS A 525 -23.71 6.45 6.88
C LYS A 525 -22.36 6.02 6.35
N TRP A 526 -21.44 6.96 6.27
CA TRP A 526 -20.04 6.71 5.95
C TRP A 526 -19.18 7.03 7.15
N ARG A 527 -18.40 6.05 7.61
CA ARG A 527 -17.38 6.21 8.64
C ARG A 527 -16.02 5.87 8.02
N PRO A 528 -15.21 6.85 7.61
CA PRO A 528 -13.95 6.58 6.95
C PRO A 528 -12.93 6.00 7.93
N GLY A 529 -12.02 5.17 7.42
CA GLY A 529 -10.87 4.65 8.15
C GLY A 529 -9.55 5.06 7.50
N THR A 530 -8.50 5.23 8.32
CA THR A 530 -7.15 5.52 7.82
C THR A 530 -6.47 4.31 7.17
N GLY A 531 -6.91 3.09 7.51
CA GLY A 531 -6.26 1.84 7.11
C GLY A 531 -5.22 1.31 8.10
N TYR A 532 -4.87 2.06 9.15
CA TYR A 532 -3.89 1.62 10.15
C TYR A 532 -4.27 0.28 10.84
N SER A 533 -5.57 0.06 11.08
CA SER A 533 -6.12 -1.19 11.61
C SER A 533 -6.61 -2.16 10.52
N GLY A 534 -6.33 -1.86 9.25
CA GLY A 534 -6.79 -2.52 8.03
C GLY A 534 -8.20 -2.19 7.57
N ASN A 535 -8.98 -1.46 8.35
CA ASN A 535 -10.30 -0.98 7.92
C ASN A 535 -10.17 0.38 7.24
N LEU A 536 -10.54 0.46 5.95
CA LEU A 536 -10.54 1.70 5.14
C LEU A 536 -11.84 2.51 5.28
N GLY A 537 -12.86 1.93 5.87
CA GLY A 537 -14.12 2.58 6.15
C GLY A 537 -15.28 1.61 6.24
N GLU A 538 -16.34 2.10 6.87
CA GLU A 538 -17.60 1.41 7.05
C GLU A 538 -18.73 2.20 6.38
N VAL A 539 -19.56 1.48 5.62
CA VAL A 539 -20.84 2.00 5.13
C VAL A 539 -21.96 1.31 5.87
N THR A 540 -22.76 2.08 6.63
CA THR A 540 -23.96 1.57 7.27
C THR A 540 -25.19 1.97 6.46
N VAL A 541 -26.00 1.00 6.06
CA VAL A 541 -27.23 1.20 5.31
C VAL A 541 -28.41 1.02 6.26
N LYS A 542 -29.17 2.08 6.48
CA LYS A 542 -30.39 2.03 7.28
C LYS A 542 -31.60 2.33 6.42
N ARG A 543 -32.55 1.42 6.38
CA ARG A 543 -33.79 1.58 5.62
C ARG A 543 -34.99 1.42 6.54
N TRP A 544 -36.02 2.21 6.29
CA TRP A 544 -37.30 2.05 6.95
C TRP A 544 -38.44 2.41 6.02
N THR A 545 -39.59 1.79 6.28
CA THR A 545 -40.84 2.07 5.57
C THR A 545 -41.81 2.71 6.55
N GLU A 546 -42.36 3.86 6.18
CA GLU A 546 -43.46 4.50 6.92
C GLU A 546 -44.77 4.13 6.24
N ASN A 547 -45.64 3.45 6.99
CA ASN A 547 -46.98 3.07 6.59
C ASN A 547 -47.95 4.09 7.14
N HIS A 548 -48.49 4.91 6.25
CA HIS A 548 -49.46 5.94 6.58
C HIS A 548 -50.85 5.38 6.39
N THR A 549 -51.69 5.47 7.43
CA THR A 549 -53.03 4.87 7.40
C THR A 549 -54.08 5.85 7.89
N TYR A 550 -55.19 5.87 7.16
CA TYR A 550 -56.34 6.71 7.44
C TYR A 550 -57.63 5.92 7.21
N GLY A 551 -58.52 5.95 8.20
CA GLY A 551 -59.83 5.33 8.15
C GLY A 551 -60.93 6.35 8.40
N ILE A 552 -62.12 6.13 7.82
CA ILE A 552 -63.30 6.96 8.06
C ILE A 552 -64.49 6.08 8.35
N CYS A 553 -65.29 6.51 9.33
CA CYS A 553 -66.59 5.97 9.65
C CYS A 553 -67.63 7.09 9.53
N THR A 554 -68.84 6.75 9.11
CA THR A 554 -69.98 7.68 9.04
C THR A 554 -71.01 7.31 10.10
N PRO A 555 -71.71 8.28 10.69
CA PRO A 555 -72.84 8.00 11.56
C PRO A 555 -73.91 7.17 10.83
N ILE A 556 -74.47 6.18 11.52
CA ILE A 556 -75.67 5.45 11.07
C ILE A 556 -76.85 6.39 11.33
N LEU A 557 -77.40 6.97 10.26
CA LEU A 557 -78.59 7.84 10.32
C LEU A 557 -79.88 7.04 10.46
#